data_AF-A0A508A093-F1
#
_entry.id   AF-A0A508A093-F1
#
_cell.length_a   1.000
_cell.length_b   1.000
_cell.length_c   1.000
_cell.angle_alpha   90.00
_cell.angle_beta   90.00
_cell.angle_gamma   90.00
#
_symmetry.space_group_name_H-M   'P 1'
#
loop_
_entity.id
_entity.type
_entity.pdbx_description
1 polymer ?
#
loop_
_entity_poly.entity_id
_entity_poly.type
_entity_poly.pdbx_seq_one_letter_code
_entity_poly.pdbx_strand_id
1 'polypeptide(L)'
;MRSEQPAGEAERCPAWCAVNHDVASDELDGVVHESAHLPVAGVVPQREHDADDVPVRQAATAELYLVRYQYAGEADEWLYLGDGHHGLDVSPETAQRLKRAIGRVMDSEVERN
;
A
#
# COMPACT_ATOMS: atom_id res chain seq x y z
N MET A 1 5.43 -40.92 2.46
CA MET A 1 6.14 -40.08 1.47
C MET A 1 5.40 -38.76 1.39
N ARG A 2 5.97 -37.73 2.01
CA ARG A 2 5.50 -36.36 1.91
C ARG A 2 6.15 -35.81 0.66
N SER A 3 5.36 -35.43 -0.35
CA SER A 3 5.89 -34.88 -1.59
C SER A 3 6.59 -33.57 -1.25
N GLU A 4 7.91 -33.62 -1.22
CA GLU A 4 8.77 -32.44 -1.22
C GLU A 4 8.55 -31.77 -2.57
N GLN A 5 7.86 -30.63 -2.56
CA GLN A 5 7.75 -29.74 -3.72
C GLN A 5 9.17 -29.33 -4.10
N PRO A 6 9.57 -29.41 -5.38
CA PRO A 6 10.93 -29.11 -5.77
C PRO A 6 11.24 -27.65 -5.45
N ALA A 7 12.24 -27.44 -4.59
CA ALA A 7 12.86 -26.15 -4.30
C ALA A 7 13.62 -25.64 -5.54
N GLY A 8 12.88 -25.23 -6.56
CA GLY A 8 13.41 -24.84 -7.87
C GLY A 8 12.56 -23.83 -8.64
N GLU A 9 11.46 -23.35 -8.09
CA GLU A 9 10.79 -22.14 -8.55
C GLU A 9 11.05 -21.05 -7.51
N ALA A 10 12.21 -20.39 -7.61
CA ALA A 10 12.24 -18.98 -7.24
C ALA A 10 11.14 -18.34 -8.09
N GLU A 11 10.02 -17.98 -7.46
CA GLU A 11 8.89 -17.34 -8.13
C GLU A 11 9.45 -16.17 -8.92
N ARG A 12 9.39 -16.27 -10.25
CA ARG A 12 9.93 -15.23 -11.13
C ARG A 12 9.31 -13.91 -10.72
N CYS A 13 10.14 -12.88 -10.64
CA CYS A 13 9.73 -11.50 -10.38
C CYS A 13 8.38 -11.22 -11.07
N PRO A 14 7.32 -10.86 -10.32
CA PRO A 14 5.99 -10.68 -10.89
C PRO A 14 6.02 -9.63 -12.01
N ALA A 15 5.21 -9.82 -13.05
CA ALA A 15 5.20 -8.92 -14.21
C ALA A 15 4.80 -7.46 -13.88
N TRP A 16 4.19 -7.24 -12.72
CA TRP A 16 3.84 -5.91 -12.21
C TRP A 16 4.95 -5.26 -11.35
N CYS A 17 5.97 -6.03 -10.97
CA CYS A 17 7.07 -5.53 -10.16
C CYS A 17 7.92 -4.54 -10.97
N ALA A 18 8.16 -3.37 -10.38
CA ALA A 18 8.99 -2.31 -10.92
C ALA A 18 10.38 -2.24 -10.27
N VAL A 19 10.61 -3.02 -9.21
CA VAL A 19 11.91 -3.12 -8.54
C VAL A 19 12.89 -3.89 -9.44
N ASN A 20 14.07 -3.32 -9.65
CA ASN A 20 15.14 -4.00 -10.35
C ASN A 20 15.87 -4.94 -9.38
N HIS A 21 15.45 -6.21 -9.37
CA HIS A 21 16.18 -7.26 -8.67
C HIS A 21 17.36 -7.70 -9.55
N ASP A 22 18.58 -7.48 -9.07
CA ASP A 22 19.74 -8.12 -9.71
C ASP A 22 19.61 -9.63 -9.54
N VAL A 23 19.68 -10.37 -10.65
CA VAL A 23 19.27 -11.78 -10.79
C VAL A 23 20.22 -12.75 -10.07
N ALA A 24 21.22 -12.23 -9.34
CA ALA A 24 22.39 -12.95 -8.86
C ALA A 24 22.49 -13.08 -7.34
N SER A 25 21.44 -12.73 -6.57
CA SER A 25 21.42 -13.02 -5.13
C SER A 25 20.59 -14.27 -4.87
N ASP A 26 21.26 -15.38 -4.57
CA ASP A 26 20.64 -16.64 -4.12
C ASP A 26 19.96 -16.50 -2.73
N GLU A 27 19.99 -15.31 -2.13
CA GLU A 27 19.26 -14.96 -0.90
C GLU A 27 17.92 -14.32 -1.27
N LEU A 28 16.88 -15.16 -1.37
CA LEU A 28 15.49 -14.72 -1.56
C LEU A 28 14.84 -14.21 -0.25
N ASP A 29 15.49 -14.43 0.89
CA ASP A 29 14.99 -13.98 2.19
C ASP A 29 14.95 -12.45 2.24
N GLY A 30 13.73 -11.90 2.33
CA GLY A 30 13.49 -10.46 2.42
C GLY A 30 13.43 -9.73 1.08
N VAL A 31 13.41 -10.44 -0.07
CA VAL A 31 13.13 -9.81 -1.37
C VAL A 31 11.67 -9.35 -1.39
N VAL A 32 11.45 -8.06 -1.63
CA VAL A 32 10.11 -7.47 -1.78
C VAL A 32 9.91 -7.07 -3.23
N HIS A 33 8.87 -7.59 -3.85
CA HIS A 33 8.38 -7.12 -5.14
C HIS A 33 7.44 -5.95 -4.92
N GLU A 34 7.67 -4.83 -5.59
CA GLU A 34 6.82 -3.64 -5.49
C GLU A 34 6.43 -3.13 -6.87
N SER A 35 5.18 -2.72 -7.05
CA SER A 35 4.74 -2.03 -8.25
C SER A 35 5.31 -0.62 -8.31
N ALA A 36 5.23 0.01 -9.49
CA ALA A 36 5.46 1.45 -9.57
C ALA A 36 4.53 2.18 -8.59
N HIS A 37 5.07 3.19 -7.91
CA HIS A 37 4.28 4.01 -7.00
C HIS A 37 3.29 4.83 -7.81
N LEU A 38 1.99 4.67 -7.51
CA LEU A 38 0.95 5.48 -8.12
C LEU A 38 0.66 6.69 -7.21
N PRO A 39 1.08 7.91 -7.59
CA PRO A 39 0.81 9.10 -6.79
C PRO A 39 -0.66 9.50 -6.88
N VAL A 40 -1.20 9.96 -5.75
CA VAL A 40 -2.56 10.42 -5.54
C VAL A 40 -2.48 11.72 -4.76
N ALA A 41 -2.82 12.84 -5.42
CA ALA A 41 -2.95 14.12 -4.74
C ALA A 41 -4.07 14.05 -3.69
N GLY A 42 -3.78 14.47 -2.47
CA GLY A 42 -4.67 14.37 -1.34
C GLY A 42 -4.64 15.59 -0.43
N VAL A 43 -5.61 15.64 0.47
CA VAL A 43 -5.67 16.60 1.57
C VAL A 43 -5.83 15.80 2.86
N VAL A 44 -4.88 15.94 3.78
CA VAL A 44 -4.83 15.18 5.02
C VAL A 44 -4.88 16.11 6.24
N PRO A 45 -5.44 15.65 7.37
CA PRO A 45 -5.42 16.44 8.60
C PRO A 45 -4.02 16.42 9.23
N GLN A 46 -3.36 17.57 9.31
CA GLN A 46 -2.13 17.74 10.08
C GLN A 46 -2.42 18.35 11.45
N ARG A 47 -1.69 17.89 12.47
CA ARG A 47 -1.74 18.47 13.81
C ARG A 47 -0.60 19.48 13.93
N GLU A 48 -0.94 20.71 14.22
CA GLU A 48 0.02 21.77 14.51
C GLU A 48 -0.34 22.43 15.84
N HIS A 49 0.59 23.24 16.36
CA HIS A 49 0.32 24.09 17.51
C HIS A 49 0.16 25.51 17.01
N ASP A 50 -0.85 26.21 17.49
CA ASP A 50 -1.02 27.63 17.20
C ASP A 50 -0.05 28.50 18.02
N ALA A 51 -0.20 29.83 17.92
CA ALA A 51 0.66 30.77 18.63
C ALA A 51 0.58 30.66 20.16
N ASP A 52 -0.50 30.07 20.69
CA ASP A 52 -0.73 29.85 22.12
C ASP A 52 -0.39 28.40 22.54
N ASP A 53 0.32 27.65 21.68
CA ASP A 53 0.70 26.24 21.84
C ASP A 53 -0.49 25.28 21.96
N VAL A 54 -1.64 25.65 21.39
CA VAL A 54 -2.85 24.81 21.39
C VAL A 54 -2.84 23.89 20.17
N PRO A 55 -3.04 22.57 20.34
CA PRO A 55 -3.14 21.65 19.21
C PRO A 55 -4.34 21.96 18.31
N VAL A 56 -4.07 22.36 17.08
CA VAL A 56 -5.06 22.60 16.03
C VAL A 56 -4.91 21.57 14.92
N ARG A 57 -6.02 21.28 14.22
CA ARG A 57 -6.00 20.45 13.01
C ARG A 57 -6.23 21.33 11.80
N GLN A 58 -5.33 21.25 10.84
CA GLN A 58 -5.47 21.94 9.55
C GLN A 58 -5.45 20.96 8.39
N ALA A 59 -6.12 21.36 7.31
CA ALA A 59 -6.09 20.65 6.04
C ALA A 59 -4.80 20.98 5.32
N ALA A 60 -3.95 19.98 5.11
CA ALA A 60 -2.68 20.13 4.40
C ALA A 60 -2.69 19.31 3.11
N THR A 61 -2.14 19.89 2.05
CA THR A 61 -1.87 19.17 0.81
C THR A 61 -0.85 18.07 1.07
N ALA A 62 -1.13 16.86 0.59
CA ALA A 62 -0.24 15.73 0.66
C ALA A 62 -0.23 14.95 -0.66
N GLU A 63 0.87 14.26 -0.91
CA GLU A 63 0.95 13.25 -1.96
C GLU A 63 0.92 11.87 -1.30
N LEU A 64 -0.11 11.09 -1.61
CA LEU A 64 -0.25 9.71 -1.16
C LEU A 64 0.19 8.78 -2.29
N TYR A 65 0.71 7.63 -1.95
CA TYR A 65 1.12 6.59 -2.88
C TYR A 65 0.26 5.35 -2.67
N LEU A 66 -0.22 4.79 -3.77
CA LEU A 66 -0.77 3.45 -3.80
C LEU A 66 0.27 2.51 -4.41
N VAL A 67 0.68 1.50 -3.63
CA VAL A 67 1.74 0.56 -4.02
C VAL A 67 1.24 -0.86 -3.77
N ARG A 68 1.37 -1.74 -4.77
CA ARG A 68 1.19 -3.18 -4.58
C ARG A 68 2.54 -3.79 -4.23
N TYR A 69 2.57 -4.64 -3.22
CA TYR A 69 3.80 -5.36 -2.87
C TYR A 69 3.53 -6.81 -2.45
N GLN A 70 4.59 -7.62 -2.53
CA GLN A 70 4.59 -9.04 -2.17
C GLN A 70 5.99 -9.44 -1.72
N TYR A 71 6.10 -10.22 -0.64
CA TYR A 71 7.36 -10.85 -0.24
C TYR A 71 7.63 -12.08 -1.09
N ALA A 72 8.86 -12.25 -1.58
CA ALA A 72 9.22 -13.39 -2.40
C ALA A 72 9.02 -14.71 -1.64
N GLY A 73 8.38 -15.70 -2.28
CA GLY A 73 8.05 -16.98 -1.65
C GLY A 73 6.81 -16.94 -0.75
N GLU A 74 6.17 -15.77 -0.61
CA GLU A 74 4.87 -15.64 0.06
C GLU A 74 3.74 -15.50 -0.96
N ALA A 75 2.64 -16.22 -0.73
CA ALA A 75 1.47 -16.17 -1.61
C ALA A 75 0.65 -14.89 -1.42
N ASP A 76 0.79 -14.22 -0.27
CA ASP A 76 -0.04 -13.08 0.10
C ASP A 76 0.49 -11.79 -0.54
N GLU A 77 -0.42 -11.07 -1.18
CA GLU A 77 -0.15 -9.75 -1.74
C GLU A 77 -0.80 -8.66 -0.90
N TRP A 78 -0.19 -7.49 -0.92
CA TRP A 78 -0.60 -6.35 -0.12
C TRP A 78 -0.69 -5.09 -0.97
N LEU A 79 -1.54 -4.16 -0.54
CA LEU A 79 -1.64 -2.81 -1.05
C LEU A 79 -1.37 -1.84 0.09
N TYR A 80 -0.35 -1.01 -0.09
CA TYR A 80 -0.04 0.13 0.76
C TYR A 80 -0.71 1.38 0.21
N LEU A 81 -1.42 2.12 1.06
CA LEU A 81 -1.87 3.49 0.80
C LEU A 81 -1.30 4.42 1.88
N GLY A 82 -0.45 5.37 1.51
CA GLY A 82 0.12 6.31 2.48
C GLY A 82 1.13 7.30 1.90
N ASP A 83 1.74 8.12 2.75
CA ASP A 83 2.69 9.17 2.38
C ASP A 83 4.18 8.75 2.51
N GLY A 84 4.44 7.46 2.78
CA GLY A 84 5.76 6.92 3.10
C GLY A 84 6.14 6.98 4.59
N HIS A 85 5.40 7.74 5.40
CA HIS A 85 5.57 7.83 6.85
C HIS A 85 4.37 7.25 7.62
N HIS A 86 3.18 7.49 7.10
CA HIS A 86 1.89 7.04 7.63
C HIS A 86 1.11 6.39 6.49
N GLY A 87 0.55 5.21 6.75
CA GLY A 87 -0.24 4.53 5.75
C GLY A 87 -1.02 3.36 6.31
N LEU A 88 -1.68 2.67 5.39
CA LEU A 88 -2.48 1.51 5.65
C LEU A 88 -2.13 0.41 4.65
N ASP A 89 -1.72 -0.74 5.17
CA ASP A 89 -1.52 -1.96 4.41
C ASP A 89 -2.77 -2.84 4.49
N VAL A 90 -3.28 -3.26 3.34
CA VAL A 90 -4.47 -4.10 3.24
C VAL A 90 -4.31 -5.13 2.12
N SER A 91 -4.97 -6.27 2.27
CA SER A 91 -5.08 -7.23 1.17
C SER A 91 -5.89 -6.62 0.00
N PRO A 92 -5.71 -7.07 -1.25
CA PRO A 92 -6.51 -6.65 -2.40
C PRO A 92 -8.04 -6.75 -2.18
N GLU A 93 -8.51 -7.82 -1.53
CA GLU A 93 -9.93 -8.02 -1.21
C GLU A 93 -10.44 -6.95 -0.24
N THR A 94 -9.62 -6.61 0.76
CA THR A 94 -9.95 -5.59 1.76
C THR A 94 -9.94 -4.20 1.12
N ALA A 95 -8.98 -3.90 0.25
CA ALA A 95 -8.95 -2.67 -0.53
C ALA A 95 -10.22 -2.50 -1.41
N GLN A 96 -10.68 -3.58 -2.06
CA GLN A 96 -11.92 -3.55 -2.84
C GLN A 96 -13.15 -3.27 -1.98
N ARG A 97 -13.24 -3.88 -0.78
CA ARG A 97 -14.33 -3.60 0.17
C ARG A 97 -14.27 -2.15 0.67
N LEU A 98 -13.07 -1.66 0.99
CA LEU A 98 -12.84 -0.30 1.45
C LEU A 98 -13.23 0.72 0.38
N LYS A 99 -12.82 0.53 -0.88
CA LYS A 99 -13.23 1.36 -2.02
C LYS A 99 -14.76 1.51 -2.09
N ARG A 100 -15.50 0.39 -1.95
CA ARG A 100 -16.98 0.42 -1.97
C ARG A 100 -17.55 1.11 -0.75
N ALA A 101 -16.97 0.90 0.43
CA ALA A 101 -17.43 1.54 1.67
C ALA A 101 -17.23 3.07 1.63
N ILE A 102 -16.06 3.53 1.17
CA ILE A 102 -15.76 4.95 0.97
C ILE A 102 -16.78 5.58 0.02
N GLY A 103 -17.00 4.96 -1.16
CA GLY A 103 -17.98 5.46 -2.13
C GLY A 103 -19.36 5.64 -1.51
N ARG A 104 -19.86 4.66 -0.75
CA ARG A 104 -21.15 4.77 -0.06
C ARG A 104 -21.22 5.91 0.94
N VAL A 105 -20.16 6.14 1.72
CA VAL A 105 -20.11 7.23 2.69
C VAL A 105 -20.19 8.57 1.96
N MET A 106 -19.38 8.76 0.92
CA MET A 106 -19.35 10.00 0.14
C MET A 106 -20.68 10.25 -0.58
N ASP A 107 -21.28 9.22 -1.19
CA ASP A 107 -22.57 9.34 -1.88
C ASP A 107 -23.71 9.67 -0.90
N SER A 108 -23.67 9.11 0.32
CA SER A 108 -24.69 9.38 1.36
C SER A 108 -24.64 10.79 1.95
N GLU A 109 -23.53 11.49 1.81
CA GLU A 109 -23.41 12.90 2.21
C GLU A 109 -24.01 13.83 1.14
N VAL A 110 -24.04 13.41 -0.12
CA VAL A 110 -24.65 14.17 -1.22
C VAL A 110 -26.19 14.15 -1.15
N GLU A 111 -26.81 13.10 -0.60
CA GLU A 111 -28.26 13.01 -0.43
C GLU A 111 -28.82 13.75 0.80
N ARG A 112 -27.96 14.32 1.66
CA ARG A 112 -28.35 15.04 2.89
C ARG A 112 -28.25 16.56 2.79
N ASN A 113 -28.00 17.10 1.60
CA ASN A 113 -27.95 18.54 1.33
C ASN A 113 -28.91 18.89 0.18
#